data_AF-A0AA43RPH1-F1
#
_entry.id   AF-A0AA43RPH1-F1
#
_cell.length_a   1.000
_cell.length_b   1.000
_cell.length_c   1.000
_cell.angle_alpha   90.00
_cell.angle_beta   90.00
_cell.angle_gamma   90.00
#
_symmetry.space_group_name_H-M   'P 1'
#
loop_
_entity.id
_entity.type
_entity.pdbx_description
1 polymer ?
#
loop_
_entity_poly.entity_id
_entity_poly.type
_entity_poly.pdbx_seq_one_letter_code
_entity_poly.pdbx_strand_id
1 'polypeptide(L)'
;MYDEIIEFKVGVYACIILLVLSITFFELQGKNTAVQFLLGDGILLIIVPALCIFTMILRYLKIRGSFKASREINSIMKYTKNNGLDISEIHMDRINEVMSIATVHGKDGGSINIKLKNGKLDTANKEFGKP
;
A
#
# COMPACT_ATOMS: atom_id res chain seq x y z
N MET A 1 2.45 -1.36 11.48
CA MET A 1 2.50 -0.68 10.15
C MET A 1 2.57 -1.68 8.99
N TYR A 2 3.47 -2.68 9.01
CA TYR A 2 3.48 -3.75 8.00
C TYR A 2 2.27 -4.69 8.12
N ASP A 3 1.82 -5.01 9.34
CA ASP A 3 0.65 -5.87 9.56
C ASP A 3 -0.63 -5.30 8.95
N GLU A 4 -0.85 -3.98 9.06
CA GLU A 4 -2.01 -3.31 8.46
C GLU A 4 -2.02 -3.41 6.93
N ILE A 5 -0.84 -3.36 6.30
CA ILE A 5 -0.69 -3.50 4.85
C ILE A 5 -0.97 -4.95 4.43
N ILE A 6 -0.52 -5.92 5.21
CA ILE A 6 -0.77 -7.35 4.96
C ILE A 6 -2.25 -7.66 5.14
N GLU A 7 -2.86 -7.21 6.24
CA GLU A 7 -4.28 -7.39 6.52
C GLU A 7 -5.15 -6.74 5.43
N PHE A 8 -4.77 -5.56 4.94
CA PHE A 8 -5.43 -4.92 3.81
C PHE A 8 -5.34 -5.78 2.54
N LYS A 9 -4.15 -6.28 2.20
CA LYS A 9 -3.98 -7.15 1.01
C LYS A 9 -4.80 -8.42 1.10
N VAL A 10 -4.76 -9.11 2.25
CA VAL A 10 -5.56 -10.33 2.49
C VAL A 10 -7.05 -10.02 2.33
N GLY A 11 -7.50 -8.90 2.89
CA GLY A 11 -8.89 -8.45 2.73
C GLY A 11 -9.27 -8.14 1.28
N VAL A 12 -8.39 -7.52 0.50
CA VAL A 12 -8.62 -7.29 -0.95
C VAL A 12 -8.78 -8.62 -1.69
N TYR A 13 -7.91 -9.59 -1.43
CA TYR A 13 -8.02 -10.91 -2.06
C TYR A 13 -9.32 -11.62 -1.69
N ALA A 14 -9.74 -11.56 -0.42
CA ALA A 14 -11.01 -12.13 0.02
C ALA A 14 -12.21 -11.48 -0.70
N CYS A 15 -12.23 -10.15 -0.85
CA CYS A 15 -13.30 -9.48 -1.61
C CYS A 15 -13.31 -9.88 -3.09
N ILE A 16 -12.14 -10.03 -3.73
CA ILE A 16 -12.05 -10.50 -5.12
C ILE A 16 -12.60 -11.92 -5.26
N ILE A 17 -12.24 -12.82 -4.35
CA ILE A 17 -12.74 -14.20 -4.35
C ILE A 17 -14.26 -14.23 -4.20
N LEU A 18 -14.81 -13.44 -3.27
CA LEU A 18 -16.27 -13.32 -3.09
C LEU A 18 -16.94 -12.79 -4.36
N LEU A 19 -16.34 -11.81 -5.03
CA LEU A 19 -16.87 -11.23 -6.26
C LEU A 19 -16.87 -12.25 -7.40
N VAL A 20 -15.77 -13.00 -7.56
CA VAL A 20 -15.68 -14.09 -8.54
C VAL A 20 -16.71 -15.17 -8.26
N LEU A 21 -16.82 -15.65 -7.02
CA LEU A 21 -17.84 -16.61 -6.62
C LEU A 21 -19.25 -16.10 -6.91
N SER A 22 -19.51 -14.82 -6.67
CA SER A 22 -20.81 -14.20 -6.94
C SER A 22 -21.15 -14.20 -8.43
N ILE A 23 -20.19 -13.86 -9.29
CA ILE A 23 -20.34 -13.90 -10.75
C ILE A 23 -20.55 -15.33 -11.23
N THR A 24 -19.71 -16.26 -10.79
CA THR A 24 -19.81 -17.68 -11.18
C THR A 24 -21.16 -18.28 -10.77
N PHE A 25 -21.66 -17.94 -9.58
CA PHE A 25 -22.97 -18.38 -9.12
C PHE A 25 -24.10 -17.78 -9.96
N PHE A 26 -23.97 -16.52 -10.37
CA PHE A 26 -24.94 -15.86 -11.24
C PHE A 26 -24.98 -16.47 -12.65
N GLU A 27 -23.83 -16.80 -13.23
CA GLU A 27 -23.75 -17.51 -14.52
C GLU A 27 -24.35 -18.92 -14.43
N LEU A 28 -24.12 -19.63 -13.33
CA LEU A 28 -24.65 -20.99 -13.12
C LEU A 28 -26.18 -21.03 -13.05
N GLN A 29 -26.82 -19.97 -12.57
CA GLN A 29 -28.27 -19.94 -12.38
C GLN A 29 -29.07 -19.62 -13.64
N GLY A 30 -28.43 -19.15 -14.72
CA GLY A 30 -29.09 -18.87 -15.98
C GLY A 30 -30.04 -17.65 -15.96
N LYS A 31 -30.19 -17.02 -17.13
CA LYS A 31 -30.89 -15.72 -17.31
C LYS A 31 -32.35 -15.67 -16.83
N ASN A 32 -33.09 -16.78 -16.86
CA ASN A 32 -34.51 -16.79 -16.43
C ASN A 32 -34.69 -16.86 -14.91
N THR A 33 -33.74 -17.46 -14.19
CA THR A 33 -33.78 -17.62 -12.73
C THR A 33 -33.17 -16.41 -12.02
N ALA A 34 -32.26 -15.69 -12.68
CA ALA A 34 -31.58 -14.50 -12.15
C ALA A 34 -32.55 -13.42 -11.63
N VAL A 35 -33.68 -13.19 -12.31
CA VAL A 35 -34.67 -12.17 -11.90
C VAL A 35 -35.46 -12.63 -10.67
N GLN A 36 -35.84 -13.91 -10.60
CA GLN A 36 -36.47 -14.49 -9.40
C GLN A 36 -35.50 -14.55 -8.22
N PHE A 37 -34.21 -14.77 -8.50
CA PHE A 37 -33.16 -14.79 -7.50
C PHE A 37 -32.87 -13.38 -6.94
N LEU A 38 -32.89 -12.34 -7.79
CA LEU A 38 -32.74 -10.94 -7.38
C LEU A 38 -33.89 -10.44 -6.48
N LEU A 39 -35.08 -11.02 -6.61
CA LEU A 39 -36.26 -10.71 -5.79
C LEU A 39 -36.31 -11.50 -4.47
N GLY A 40 -35.40 -12.47 -4.28
CA GLY A 40 -35.21 -13.23 -3.05
C GLY A 40 -33.83 -12.98 -2.43
N ASP A 41 -33.06 -14.06 -2.19
CA ASP A 41 -31.75 -14.01 -1.51
C ASP A 41 -30.60 -13.44 -2.38
N GLY A 42 -30.83 -13.19 -3.67
CA GLY A 42 -29.82 -12.67 -4.61
C GLY A 42 -29.38 -11.24 -4.32
N ILE A 43 -30.15 -10.47 -3.55
CA ILE A 43 -29.75 -9.14 -3.09
C ILE A 43 -28.51 -9.25 -2.20
N LEU A 44 -28.42 -10.26 -1.34
CA LEU A 44 -27.23 -10.48 -0.49
C LEU A 44 -25.98 -10.74 -1.33
N LEU A 45 -26.12 -11.43 -2.46
CA LEU A 45 -25.05 -11.73 -3.41
C LEU A 45 -24.51 -10.48 -4.12
N ILE A 46 -25.23 -9.36 -4.08
CA ILE A 46 -24.79 -8.06 -4.62
C ILE A 46 -24.37 -7.11 -3.49
N ILE A 47 -25.12 -7.07 -2.39
CA ILE A 47 -24.86 -6.20 -1.24
C ILE A 47 -23.57 -6.59 -0.53
N VAL A 48 -23.30 -7.89 -0.35
CA VAL A 48 -22.11 -8.36 0.37
C VAL A 48 -20.82 -7.97 -0.38
N PRO A 49 -20.67 -8.21 -1.70
CA PRO A 49 -19.53 -7.70 -2.45
C PRO A 49 -19.42 -6.18 -2.44
N ALA A 50 -20.54 -5.46 -2.56
CA ALA A 50 -20.55 -4.00 -2.54
C ALA A 50 -20.07 -3.42 -1.20
N LEU A 51 -20.52 -3.98 -0.08
CA LEU A 51 -20.03 -3.64 1.27
C LEU A 51 -18.56 -4.01 1.46
N CYS A 52 -18.11 -5.15 0.92
CA CYS A 52 -16.71 -5.56 0.96
C CYS A 52 -15.81 -4.53 0.25
N ILE A 53 -16.23 -4.07 -0.94
CA ILE A 53 -15.52 -3.01 -1.67
C ILE A 53 -15.53 -1.70 -0.88
N PHE A 54 -16.68 -1.30 -0.32
CA PHE A 54 -16.80 -0.06 0.45
C PHE A 54 -15.90 -0.06 1.70
N THR A 55 -15.92 -1.14 2.47
CA THR A 55 -15.07 -1.30 3.65
C THR A 55 -13.57 -1.34 3.29
N MET A 56 -13.23 -1.93 2.14
CA MET A 56 -11.87 -1.85 1.60
C MET A 56 -11.46 -0.43 1.23
N ILE A 57 -12.34 0.37 0.62
CA ILE A 57 -12.04 1.77 0.30
C ILE A 57 -11.78 2.56 1.59
N LEU A 58 -12.59 2.37 2.63
CA LEU A 58 -12.37 3.01 3.93
C LEU A 58 -11.05 2.60 4.59
N ARG A 59 -10.72 1.30 4.59
CA ARG A 59 -9.43 0.80 5.07
C ARG A 59 -8.27 1.36 4.26
N TYR A 60 -8.42 1.45 2.94
CA TYR A 60 -7.40 2.04 2.06
C TYR A 60 -7.14 3.51 2.40
N LEU A 61 -8.18 4.31 2.64
CA LEU A 61 -8.03 5.70 3.06
C LEU A 61 -7.28 5.82 4.39
N LYS A 62 -7.54 4.91 5.34
CA LYS A 62 -6.87 4.88 6.64
C LYS A 62 -5.38 4.49 6.53
N ILE A 63 -5.06 3.53 5.65
CA ILE A 63 -3.70 2.96 5.52
C ILE A 63 -2.88 3.70 4.44
N ARG A 64 -3.46 4.70 3.76
CA ARG A 64 -2.80 5.47 2.69
C ARG A 64 -1.48 6.09 3.13
N GLY A 65 -1.43 6.59 4.36
CA GLY A 65 -0.20 7.08 5.00
C GLY A 65 0.87 5.99 5.12
N SER A 66 0.47 4.80 5.59
CA SER A 66 1.34 3.64 5.77
C SER A 66 1.88 3.10 4.43
N PHE A 67 1.07 3.06 3.38
CA PHE A 67 1.52 2.69 2.03
C PHE A 67 2.56 3.66 1.48
N LYS A 68 2.35 4.96 1.67
CA LYS A 68 3.28 5.98 1.19
C LYS A 68 4.63 5.89 1.92
N ALA A 69 4.64 5.78 3.24
CA ALA A 69 5.87 5.63 4.01
C ALA A 69 6.57 4.29 3.72
N SER A 70 5.85 3.19 3.52
CA SER A 70 6.44 1.92 3.06
C SER A 70 7.13 2.06 1.69
N ARG A 71 6.53 2.82 0.75
CA ARG A 71 7.12 3.11 -0.57
C ARG A 71 8.39 3.95 -0.48
N GLU A 72 8.39 4.92 0.43
CA GLU A 72 9.52 5.80 0.71
C GLU A 72 10.71 5.02 1.28
N ILE A 73 10.48 4.22 2.32
CA ILE A 73 11.49 3.37 2.94
C ILE A 73 12.07 2.39 1.91
N ASN A 74 11.22 1.76 1.10
CA ASN A 74 11.69 0.81 0.09
C ASN A 74 12.54 1.50 -1.00
N SER A 75 12.20 2.75 -1.35
CA SER A 75 12.98 3.55 -2.30
C SER A 75 14.36 3.91 -1.74
N ILE A 76 14.44 4.28 -0.46
CA ILE A 76 15.71 4.53 0.25
C ILE A 76 16.54 3.26 0.35
N MET A 77 15.92 2.14 0.74
CA MET A 77 16.62 0.87 0.90
C MET A 77 17.15 0.33 -0.43
N LYS A 78 16.41 0.54 -1.53
CA LYS A 78 16.88 0.22 -2.88
C LYS A 78 18.06 1.10 -3.29
N TYR A 79 18.01 2.40 -2.98
CA TYR A 79 19.09 3.33 -3.31
C TYR A 79 20.38 3.01 -2.54
N THR A 80 20.29 2.82 -1.23
CA THR A 80 21.43 2.48 -0.35
C THR A 80 22.05 1.14 -0.73
N LYS A 81 21.24 0.11 -0.97
CA LYS A 81 21.71 -1.19 -1.47
C LYS A 81 22.45 -1.08 -2.81
N ASN A 82 21.92 -0.31 -3.76
CA ASN A 82 22.56 -0.11 -5.06
C ASN A 82 23.89 0.66 -4.96
N ASN A 83 24.08 1.45 -3.90
CA ASN A 83 25.27 2.25 -3.67
C ASN A 83 26.23 1.60 -2.64
N GLY A 84 25.96 0.36 -2.21
CA GLY A 84 26.81 -0.38 -1.27
C GLY A 84 26.91 0.23 0.12
N LEU A 85 25.92 1.01 0.55
CA LEU A 85 25.91 1.68 1.85
C LEU A 85 25.28 0.78 2.90
N ASP A 86 26.00 0.55 4.00
CA ASP A 86 25.49 -0.19 5.14
C ASP A 86 24.80 0.79 6.12
N ILE A 87 23.48 0.65 6.23
CA ILE A 87 22.61 1.60 6.93
C ILE A 87 22.57 1.24 8.41
N SER A 88 22.81 2.21 9.29
CA SER A 88 22.57 2.06 10.73
C SER A 88 21.18 2.55 11.10
N GLU A 89 20.81 3.75 10.63
CA GLU A 89 19.58 4.42 11.02
C GLU A 89 19.01 5.27 9.88
N ILE A 90 17.67 5.37 9.83
CA ILE A 90 16.95 6.21 8.86
C ILE A 90 16.05 7.14 9.66
N HIS A 91 16.35 8.43 9.64
CA HIS A 91 15.45 9.47 10.13
C HIS A 91 14.63 10.02 8.96
N MET A 92 13.31 10.13 9.14
CA MET A 92 12.40 10.66 8.13
C MET A 92 11.67 11.89 8.64
N ASP A 93 11.88 13.02 7.96
CA ASP A 93 11.15 14.25 8.18
C ASP A 93 10.19 14.52 7.04
N ARG A 94 8.90 14.65 7.38
CA ARG A 94 7.85 14.93 6.41
C ARG A 94 7.63 16.43 6.29
N ILE A 95 8.02 17.00 5.15
CA ILE A 95 7.81 18.43 4.88
C ILE A 95 6.37 18.70 4.50
N ASN A 96 5.79 17.90 3.59
CA ASN A 96 4.39 18.02 3.20
C ASN A 96 3.83 16.70 2.64
N GLU A 97 2.58 16.73 2.14
CA GLU A 97 1.91 15.57 1.52
C GLU A 97 2.58 15.06 0.24
N VAL A 98 3.58 15.75 -0.30
CA VAL A 98 4.26 15.42 -1.56
C VAL A 98 5.74 15.15 -1.32
N MET A 99 6.39 15.82 -0.37
CA MET A 99 7.82 15.80 -0.13
C MET A 99 8.16 15.32 1.27
N SER A 100 9.15 14.43 1.31
CA SER A 100 9.76 13.91 2.54
C SER A 100 11.29 14.04 2.38
N ILE A 101 11.99 14.30 3.47
CA ILE A 101 13.45 14.18 3.53
C ILE A 101 13.74 12.98 4.43
N ALA A 102 14.66 12.13 3.99
CA ALA A 102 15.19 11.05 4.79
C ALA A 102 16.69 11.22 4.96
N THR A 103 17.15 11.30 6.20
CA THR A 103 18.56 11.28 6.55
C THR A 103 18.94 9.84 6.90
N VAL A 104 19.80 9.26 6.07
CA VAL A 104 20.30 7.91 6.26
C VAL A 104 21.69 8.01 6.86
N HIS A 105 21.89 7.44 8.04
CA HIS A 105 23.19 7.31 8.67
C HIS A 105 23.82 5.98 8.25
N GLY A 106 25.04 6.05 7.74
CA GLY A 106 25.87 4.89 7.46
C GLY A 106 26.62 4.44 8.72
N LYS A 107 26.93 3.15 8.82
CA LYS A 107 27.79 2.63 9.91
C LYS A 107 29.19 3.25 9.92
N ASP A 108 29.65 3.73 8.78
CA ASP A 108 30.96 4.39 8.61
C ASP A 108 30.97 5.86 9.09
N GLY A 109 29.88 6.36 9.68
CA GLY A 109 29.77 7.72 10.21
C GLY A 109 29.36 8.80 9.19
N GLY A 110 29.23 8.46 7.90
CA GLY A 110 28.68 9.34 6.88
C GLY A 110 27.16 9.42 6.92
N SER A 111 26.58 10.56 6.54
CA SER A 111 25.13 10.73 6.38
C SER A 111 24.75 11.04 4.94
N ILE A 112 23.55 10.63 4.53
CA ILE A 112 23.00 10.93 3.21
C ILE A 112 21.61 11.50 3.39
N ASN A 113 21.44 12.72 2.89
CA ASN A 113 20.14 13.38 2.83
C ASN A 113 19.47 13.03 1.50
N ILE A 114 18.40 12.24 1.59
CA ILE A 114 17.59 11.77 0.46
C ILE A 114 16.28 12.55 0.45
N LYS A 115 16.06 13.31 -0.60
CA LYS A 115 14.78 13.98 -0.87
C LYS A 115 13.88 13.05 -1.66
N LEU A 116 12.67 12.84 -1.16
CA LEU A 116 11.64 12.03 -1.76
C LEU A 116 10.49 12.93 -2.24
N LYS A 117 10.01 12.72 -3.46
CA LYS A 117 8.83 13.39 -4.02
C LYS A 117 7.82 12.33 -4.46
N ASN A 118 6.59 12.42 -3.96
CA ASN A 118 5.53 11.41 -4.14
C ASN A 118 5.96 9.97 -3.82
N GLY A 119 6.80 9.83 -2.80
CA GLY A 119 7.34 8.54 -2.36
C GLY A 119 8.34 7.90 -3.32
N LYS A 120 8.92 8.67 -4.24
CA LYS A 120 10.03 8.28 -5.12
C LYS A 120 11.25 9.14 -4.81
N LEU A 121 12.44 8.58 -5.03
CA LEU A 121 13.70 9.31 -4.90
C LEU A 121 13.74 10.45 -5.93
N ASP A 122 13.95 11.67 -5.46
CA ASP A 122 14.07 12.88 -6.28
C ASP A 122 15.53 13.31 -6.36
N THR A 123 16.17 13.50 -5.20
CA THR A 123 17.57 13.90 -5.08
C THR A 123 18.22 13.23 -3.88
N ALA A 124 19.52 12.94 -3.96
CA ALA A 124 20.28 12.38 -2.85
C ALA A 124 21.63 13.10 -2.76
N ASN A 125 21.88 13.77 -1.63
CA ASN A 125 23.13 14.46 -1.35
C ASN A 125 23.86 13.73 -0.23
N LYS A 126 25.10 13.31 -0.48
CA LYS A 126 25.97 12.77 0.56
C LYS A 126 26.53 13.94 1.37
N GLU A 127 26.20 14.01 2.64
CA GLU A 127 26.93 14.83 3.59
C GLU A 127 28.05 13.95 4.16
N PHE A 128 29.21 14.03 3.52
CA PHE A 128 30.42 13.53 4.16
C PHE A 128 30.66 14.40 5.38
N GLY A 129 30.49 13.82 6.57
CA GLY A 129 31.05 14.38 7.78
C GLY A 129 32.52 14.66 7.50
N LYS A 130 32.92 15.93 7.65
CA LYS A 130 34.34 16.28 7.63
C LYS A 130 35.06 15.42 8.68
N PRO A 131 36.27 14.92 8.38
CA PRO A 131 37.11 14.24 9.36
C PRO A 131 37.36 15.12 10.59
#